data_AF-A0A7C6JCI0-F1
#
_entry.id   AF-A0A7C6JCI0-F1
#
_cell.length_a   1.000
_cell.length_b   1.000
_cell.length_c   1.000
_cell.angle_alpha   90.00
_cell.angle_beta   90.00
_cell.angle_gamma   90.00
#
_symmetry.space_group_name_H-M   'P 1'
#
loop_
_entity.id
_entity.type
_entity.pdbx_description
1 polymer ?
#
loop_
_entity_poly.entity_id
_entity_poly.type
_entity_poly.pdbx_seq_one_letter_code
_entity_poly.pdbx_strand_id
1 'polypeptide(L)'
;MAPELPKHTDFENIFASARRLISSGYDLAFCILDIDSIKYNNQLQKFKNICKKLPKSIIPITSNPCIEFWFFLHFMDYTSDKGYSSCQEVVRALEKYIKNYEKTKEFLSKEKVFKMMEEDGKLARALKHASKLLEKLKQKPENCSYTEISCLISQLELCRECGFEEDCVGCSRNTLSVLFR
;
A
#
# COMPACT_ATOMS: atom_id res chain seq x y z
N MET A 1 -5.87 1.61 16.72
CA MET A 1 -5.46 0.91 15.48
C MET A 1 -5.08 -0.52 15.82
N ALA A 2 -5.51 -1.51 15.02
CA ALA A 2 -5.15 -2.92 15.22
C ALA A 2 -4.78 -3.55 13.86
N PRO A 3 -3.47 -3.77 13.56
CA PRO A 3 -3.07 -4.46 12.34
C PRO A 3 -3.36 -5.96 12.45
N GLU A 4 -3.99 -6.54 11.42
CA GLU A 4 -4.23 -7.98 11.33
C GLU A 4 -3.52 -8.56 10.09
N LEU A 5 -2.83 -9.68 10.27
CA LEU A 5 -2.34 -10.48 9.15
C LEU A 5 -3.47 -11.40 8.67
N PRO A 6 -3.90 -11.30 7.40
CA PRO A 6 -4.99 -12.13 6.92
C PRO A 6 -4.54 -13.59 6.80
N LYS A 7 -5.46 -14.52 7.10
CA LYS A 7 -5.20 -15.97 6.94
C LYS A 7 -5.10 -16.40 5.47
N HIS A 8 -5.72 -15.64 4.57
CA HIS A 8 -5.71 -15.83 3.13
C HIS A 8 -5.30 -14.52 2.45
N THR A 9 -4.50 -14.60 1.40
CA THR A 9 -3.92 -13.43 0.73
C THR A 9 -4.74 -12.96 -0.49
N ASP A 10 -5.82 -13.66 -0.85
CA ASP A 10 -6.72 -13.20 -1.91
C ASP A 10 -7.60 -12.04 -1.42
N PHE A 11 -7.90 -11.12 -2.34
CA PHE A 11 -8.59 -9.88 -2.00
C PHE A 11 -10.04 -10.11 -1.52
N GLU A 12 -10.69 -11.21 -1.90
CA GLU A 12 -12.06 -11.49 -1.48
C GLU A 12 -12.11 -11.81 0.02
N ASN A 13 -11.21 -12.69 0.50
CA ASN A 13 -11.07 -12.99 1.91
C ASN A 13 -10.59 -11.79 2.74
N ILE A 14 -9.71 -10.96 2.17
CA ILE A 14 -9.28 -9.71 2.81
C ILE A 14 -10.48 -8.77 2.98
N PHE A 15 -11.29 -8.56 1.94
CA PHE A 15 -12.49 -7.72 2.04
C PHE A 15 -13.56 -8.32 2.96
N ALA A 16 -13.72 -9.64 3.01
CA ALA A 16 -14.62 -10.28 3.97
C ALA A 16 -14.17 -10.02 5.42
N SER A 17 -12.86 -10.11 5.69
CA SER A 17 -12.29 -9.80 7.00
C SER A 17 -12.47 -8.31 7.35
N ALA A 18 -12.25 -7.41 6.40
CA ALA A 18 -12.51 -5.98 6.58
C ALA A 18 -13.98 -5.70 6.93
N ARG A 19 -14.95 -6.34 6.25
CA ARG A 19 -16.38 -6.21 6.60
C ARG A 19 -16.66 -6.66 8.03
N ARG A 20 -16.05 -7.77 8.48
CA ARG A 20 -16.18 -8.24 9.87
C ARG A 20 -15.64 -7.21 10.86
N LEU A 21 -14.49 -6.60 10.58
CA LEU A 21 -13.91 -5.55 11.43
C LEU A 21 -14.85 -4.34 11.52
N ILE A 22 -15.37 -3.85 10.40
CA ILE A 22 -16.35 -2.76 10.40
C ILE A 22 -17.59 -3.13 11.23
N SER A 23 -18.15 -4.32 11.04
CA SER A 23 -19.30 -4.79 11.84
C SER A 23 -19.01 -4.95 13.33
N SER A 24 -17.74 -5.13 13.71
CA SER A 24 -17.31 -5.21 15.11
C SER A 24 -17.05 -3.86 15.77
N GLY A 25 -17.24 -2.75 15.04
CA GLY A 25 -17.16 -1.39 15.57
C GLY A 25 -15.93 -0.59 15.15
N TYR A 26 -15.13 -1.06 14.18
CA TYR A 26 -14.07 -0.24 13.60
C TYR A 26 -14.64 0.75 12.58
N ASP A 27 -14.17 2.00 12.57
CA ASP A 27 -14.64 3.03 11.63
C ASP A 27 -14.12 2.81 10.21
N LEU A 28 -12.85 2.42 10.09
CA LEU A 28 -12.15 2.21 8.83
C LEU A 28 -11.38 0.89 8.83
N ALA A 29 -11.33 0.25 7.67
CA ALA A 29 -10.51 -0.91 7.39
C ALA A 29 -9.68 -0.66 6.12
N PHE A 30 -8.36 -0.59 6.27
CA PHE A 30 -7.42 -0.45 5.17
C PHE A 30 -6.94 -1.83 4.72
N CYS A 31 -7.11 -2.15 3.44
CA CYS A 31 -6.76 -3.44 2.87
C CYS A 31 -5.53 -3.29 1.97
N ILE A 32 -4.35 -3.65 2.47
CA ILE A 32 -3.10 -3.59 1.70
C ILE A 32 -3.03 -4.79 0.75
N LEU A 33 -2.85 -4.52 -0.55
CA LEU A 33 -3.00 -5.50 -1.62
C LEU A 33 -1.94 -5.34 -2.71
N ASP A 34 -1.40 -6.46 -3.17
CA ASP A 34 -0.46 -6.51 -4.28
C ASP A 34 -1.19 -6.78 -5.60
N ILE A 35 -0.94 -5.93 -6.60
CA ILE A 35 -1.58 -6.02 -7.91
C ILE A 35 -1.06 -7.20 -8.73
N ASP A 36 0.18 -7.64 -8.52
CA ASP A 36 0.77 -8.77 -9.24
C ASP A 36 0.04 -10.08 -8.96
N SER A 37 -0.31 -10.38 -7.70
CA SER A 37 -1.11 -11.54 -7.31
C SER A 37 -2.48 -11.53 -7.97
N ILE A 38 -3.14 -10.37 -8.02
CA ILE A 38 -4.45 -10.21 -8.66
C ILE A 38 -4.36 -10.43 -10.18
N LYS A 39 -3.30 -9.91 -10.81
CA LYS A 39 -3.03 -10.10 -12.25
C LYS A 39 -2.69 -11.54 -12.58
N TYR A 40 -1.84 -12.19 -11.78
CA TYR A 40 -1.45 -13.59 -11.95
C TYR A 40 -2.66 -14.52 -11.97
N ASN A 41 -3.65 -14.25 -11.11
CA ASN A 41 -4.90 -15.00 -11.07
C ASN A 41 -5.94 -14.57 -12.12
N ASN A 42 -5.61 -13.65 -13.04
CA ASN A 42 -6.53 -13.07 -14.03
C ASN A 42 -7.78 -12.41 -13.42
N GLN A 43 -7.67 -11.88 -12.20
CA GLN A 43 -8.81 -11.35 -11.44
C GLN A 43 -8.92 -9.83 -11.47
N LEU A 44 -8.08 -9.11 -12.24
CA LEU A 44 -8.02 -7.65 -12.20
C LEU A 44 -9.36 -6.95 -12.49
N GLN A 45 -10.15 -7.46 -13.45
CA GLN A 45 -11.48 -6.90 -13.73
C GLN A 45 -12.48 -7.18 -12.62
N LYS A 46 -12.46 -8.39 -12.05
CA LYS A 46 -13.28 -8.76 -10.90
C LYS A 46 -12.94 -7.89 -9.69
N PHE A 47 -11.65 -7.70 -9.41
CA PHE A 47 -11.13 -6.82 -8.37
C PHE A 47 -11.65 -5.39 -8.52
N LYS A 48 -11.49 -4.78 -9.71
CA LYS A 48 -12.01 -3.44 -10.03
C LYS A 48 -13.52 -3.33 -9.77
N ASN A 49 -14.30 -4.32 -10.21
CA ASN A 49 -15.75 -4.32 -10.04
C ASN A 49 -16.19 -4.45 -8.58
N ILE A 50 -15.44 -5.19 -7.77
CA ILE A 50 -15.70 -5.31 -6.33
C ILE A 50 -15.33 -4.02 -5.59
N CYS A 51 -14.18 -3.42 -5.91
CA CYS A 51 -13.73 -2.19 -5.24
C CYS A 51 -14.74 -1.04 -5.39
N LYS A 52 -15.32 -0.87 -6.58
CA LYS A 52 -16.41 0.10 -6.84
C LYS A 52 -17.66 -0.09 -5.97
N LYS A 53 -17.84 -1.27 -5.39
CA LYS A 53 -19.00 -1.64 -4.55
C LYS A 53 -18.64 -1.72 -3.07
N LEU A 54 -17.39 -1.45 -2.69
CA LEU A 54 -17.00 -1.46 -1.28
C LEU A 54 -17.69 -0.30 -0.55
N PRO A 55 -18.10 -0.51 0.71
CA PRO A 55 -18.54 0.61 1.55
C PRO A 55 -17.37 1.58 1.74
N LYS A 56 -17.67 2.86 1.97
CA LYS A 56 -16.64 3.90 2.13
C LYS A 56 -15.68 3.61 3.30
N SER A 57 -16.09 2.82 4.28
CA SER A 57 -15.26 2.40 5.41
C SER A 57 -14.22 1.33 5.07
N ILE A 58 -14.28 0.67 3.90
CA ILE A 58 -13.27 -0.31 3.46
C ILE A 58 -12.47 0.30 2.32
N ILE A 59 -11.17 0.44 2.52
CA ILE A 59 -10.29 1.22 1.65
C ILE A 59 -9.19 0.28 1.11
N PRO A 60 -9.23 -0.12 -0.17
CA PRO A 60 -8.14 -0.84 -0.79
C PRO A 60 -6.93 0.08 -0.96
N ILE A 61 -5.77 -0.38 -0.50
CA ILE A 61 -4.45 0.27 -0.62
C ILE A 61 -3.58 -0.63 -1.48
N THR A 62 -3.33 -0.24 -2.72
CA THR A 62 -2.71 -1.11 -3.71
C THR A 62 -1.26 -0.73 -4.00
N SER A 63 -0.44 -1.75 -4.26
CA SER A 63 0.92 -1.58 -4.79
C SER A 63 1.06 -2.37 -6.09
N ASN A 64 1.62 -1.74 -7.13
CA ASN A 64 1.90 -2.37 -8.42
C ASN A 64 3.41 -2.31 -8.71
N PRO A 65 4.10 -3.46 -8.81
CA PRO A 65 3.54 -4.82 -8.73
C PRO A 65 3.18 -5.28 -7.31
N CYS A 66 3.91 -4.85 -6.27
CA CYS A 66 3.81 -5.38 -4.90
C CYS A 66 4.29 -4.36 -3.86
N ILE A 67 4.03 -4.62 -2.58
CA ILE A 67 4.41 -3.75 -1.45
C ILE A 67 5.92 -3.55 -1.33
N GLU A 68 6.77 -4.45 -1.83
CA GLU A 68 8.22 -4.24 -1.86
C GLU A 68 8.63 -3.04 -2.69
N PHE A 69 7.75 -2.56 -3.58
CA PHE A 69 7.99 -1.32 -4.29
C PHE A 69 8.05 -0.13 -3.31
N TRP A 70 7.19 -0.12 -2.28
CA TRP A 70 7.28 0.85 -1.18
C TRP A 70 8.62 0.78 -0.45
N PHE A 71 9.13 -0.43 -0.15
CA PHE A 71 10.44 -0.58 0.49
C PHE A 71 11.56 -0.02 -0.39
N PHE A 72 11.50 -0.30 -1.69
CA PHE A 72 12.47 0.19 -2.65
C PHE A 72 12.50 1.72 -2.75
N LEU A 73 11.37 2.41 -2.64
CA LEU A 73 11.30 3.87 -2.72
C LEU A 73 12.15 4.60 -1.65
N HIS A 74 12.43 3.99 -0.50
CA HIS A 74 13.28 4.58 0.55
C HIS A 74 14.73 4.81 0.08
N PHE A 75 15.19 3.99 -0.87
CA PHE A 75 16.59 3.94 -1.28
C PHE A 75 16.87 4.61 -2.63
N MET A 76 15.83 5.10 -3.32
CA MET A 76 16.00 5.78 -4.60
C MET A 76 16.44 7.22 -4.40
N ASP A 77 17.40 7.70 -5.18
CA ASP A 77 17.86 9.10 -5.12
C ASP A 77 16.90 10.07 -5.85
N TYR A 78 16.18 9.57 -6.85
CA TYR A 78 15.22 10.34 -7.65
C TYR A 78 14.00 9.49 -8.02
N THR A 79 12.87 10.15 -8.25
CA THR A 79 11.63 9.48 -8.69
C THR A 79 11.78 8.97 -10.12
N SER A 80 11.95 7.67 -10.29
CA SER A 80 11.93 6.98 -11.59
C SER A 80 10.52 6.49 -11.88
N ASP A 81 10.02 6.74 -13.10
CA ASP A 81 8.76 6.18 -13.63
C ASP A 81 8.96 4.85 -14.35
N LYS A 82 10.12 4.21 -14.14
CA LYS A 82 10.36 2.84 -14.60
C LYS A 82 9.23 1.92 -14.12
N GLY A 83 8.58 1.27 -15.07
CA GLY A 83 7.70 0.13 -14.82
C GLY A 83 8.47 -1.11 -14.43
N TYR A 84 8.13 -1.71 -13.29
CA TYR A 84 8.55 -3.04 -12.89
C TYR A 84 7.43 -4.03 -13.24
N SER A 85 7.77 -5.06 -14.00
CA SER A 85 6.79 -6.00 -14.55
C SER A 85 6.26 -6.99 -13.50
N SER A 86 7.06 -7.26 -12.47
CA SER A 86 6.80 -8.27 -11.45
C SER A 86 7.45 -7.89 -10.13
N CYS A 87 6.98 -8.47 -9.03
CA CYS A 87 7.63 -8.23 -7.75
C CYS A 87 9.07 -8.76 -7.70
N GLN A 88 9.39 -9.80 -8.47
CA GLN A 88 10.76 -10.33 -8.58
C GLN A 88 11.74 -9.26 -9.09
N GLU A 89 11.34 -8.43 -10.05
CA GLU A 89 12.19 -7.34 -10.54
C GLU A 89 12.41 -6.25 -9.48
N VAL A 90 11.38 -5.95 -8.69
CA VAL A 90 11.48 -5.02 -7.56
C VAL A 90 12.43 -5.56 -6.49
N VAL A 91 12.28 -6.84 -6.13
CA VAL A 91 13.17 -7.52 -5.18
C VAL A 91 14.63 -7.45 -5.62
N ARG A 92 14.93 -7.78 -6.89
CA ARG A 92 16.30 -7.66 -7.43
C ARG A 92 16.87 -6.23 -7.36
N ALA A 93 16.01 -5.22 -7.49
CA ALA A 93 16.43 -3.83 -7.34
C ALA A 93 16.67 -3.46 -5.86
N LEU A 94 15.82 -3.96 -4.95
CA LEU A 94 15.91 -3.78 -3.51
C LEU A 94 17.14 -4.46 -2.91
N GLU A 95 17.54 -5.63 -3.43
CA GLU A 95 18.71 -6.40 -2.99
C GLU A 95 20.04 -5.65 -3.10
N LYS A 96 20.10 -4.59 -3.93
CA LYS A 96 21.26 -3.70 -4.02
C LYS A 96 21.48 -2.89 -2.74
N TYR A 97 20.44 -2.70 -1.95
CA TYR A 97 20.45 -1.91 -0.71
C TYR A 97 20.27 -2.78 0.52
N ILE A 98 19.42 -3.80 0.43
CA ILE A 98 19.16 -4.76 1.49
C ILE A 98 19.65 -6.13 1.02
N LYS A 99 20.90 -6.45 1.34
CA LYS A 99 21.54 -7.70 0.92
C LYS A 99 20.75 -8.92 1.42
N ASN A 100 20.51 -9.88 0.51
CA ASN A 100 19.76 -11.11 0.76
C ASN A 100 18.34 -10.83 1.28
N TYR A 101 17.66 -9.83 0.72
CA TYR A 101 16.27 -9.52 1.09
C TYR A 101 15.37 -10.75 0.91
N GLU A 102 14.60 -11.08 1.95
CA GLU A 102 13.61 -12.15 1.91
C GLU A 102 12.23 -11.62 2.34
N LYS A 103 11.19 -12.15 1.70
CA LYS A 103 9.78 -11.83 2.01
C LYS A 103 9.23 -12.58 3.24
N THR A 104 10.12 -13.01 4.13
CA THR A 104 9.75 -13.80 5.30
C THR A 104 9.49 -12.88 6.48
N LYS A 105 8.57 -13.27 7.37
CA LYS A 105 8.30 -12.51 8.60
C LYS A 105 9.57 -12.41 9.43
N GLU A 106 10.34 -13.49 9.47
CA GLU A 106 11.62 -13.61 10.16
C GLU A 106 12.62 -12.56 9.63
N PHE A 107 12.73 -12.40 8.31
CA PHE A 107 13.62 -11.40 7.72
C PHE A 107 13.15 -9.97 8.00
N LEU A 108 11.87 -9.68 7.77
CA LEU A 108 11.31 -8.34 7.95
C LEU A 108 11.28 -7.92 9.44
N SER A 109 11.11 -8.87 10.37
CA SER A 109 11.13 -8.59 11.80
C SER A 109 12.50 -8.19 12.36
N LYS A 110 13.57 -8.29 11.55
CA LYS A 110 14.89 -7.81 11.96
C LYS A 110 14.85 -6.30 12.06
N GLU A 111 15.09 -5.79 13.27
CA GLU A 111 15.10 -4.36 13.61
C GLU A 111 15.87 -3.50 12.60
N LYS A 112 16.98 -4.03 12.08
CA LYS A 112 17.83 -3.35 11.09
C LYS A 112 17.09 -2.99 9.79
N VAL A 113 16.15 -3.81 9.31
CA VAL A 113 15.49 -3.61 8.01
C VAL A 113 14.60 -2.37 8.04
N PHE A 114 13.74 -2.23 9.05
CA PHE A 114 12.88 -1.05 9.20
C PHE A 114 13.68 0.19 9.53
N LYS A 115 14.67 0.06 10.43
CA LYS A 115 15.55 1.18 10.79
C LYS A 115 16.27 1.76 9.55
N MET A 116 16.78 0.91 8.68
CA MET A 116 17.42 1.33 7.42
C MET A 116 16.49 2.14 6.50
N MET A 117 15.17 1.92 6.57
CA MET A 117 14.15 2.65 5.80
C MET A 117 13.71 3.96 6.47
N GLU A 118 13.85 4.07 7.79
CA GLU A 118 13.43 5.26 8.55
C GLU A 118 14.57 6.29 8.75
N GLU A 119 15.83 5.86 8.73
CA GLU A 119 17.00 6.71 8.90
C GLU A 119 17.21 7.73 7.75
N ASP A 120 18.01 8.77 8.01
CA ASP A 120 18.50 9.75 7.01
C ASP A 120 17.43 10.39 6.11
N GLY A 121 16.23 10.59 6.66
CA GLY A 121 15.09 11.17 5.93
C GLY A 121 14.54 10.29 4.80
N LYS A 122 14.88 9.00 4.78
CA LYS A 122 14.44 8.05 3.76
C LYS A 122 12.93 7.86 3.74
N LEU A 123 12.26 7.90 4.89
CA LEU A 123 10.79 7.86 4.94
C LEU A 123 10.16 9.04 4.21
N ALA A 124 10.61 10.27 4.50
CA ALA A 124 10.14 11.47 3.81
C ALA A 124 10.43 11.40 2.29
N ARG A 125 11.57 10.81 1.90
CA ARG A 125 11.92 10.56 0.50
C ARG A 125 10.95 9.57 -0.16
N ALA A 126 10.66 8.45 0.49
CA ALA A 126 9.73 7.44 -0.02
C ALA A 126 8.31 8.00 -0.19
N LEU A 127 7.83 8.76 0.81
CA LEU A 127 6.55 9.47 0.73
C LEU A 127 6.51 10.41 -0.48
N LYS A 128 7.54 11.24 -0.66
CA LYS A 128 7.65 12.15 -1.81
C LYS A 128 7.65 11.39 -3.15
N HIS A 129 8.36 10.28 -3.24
CA HIS A 129 8.43 9.48 -4.45
C HIS A 129 7.09 8.80 -4.78
N ALA A 130 6.44 8.20 -3.79
CA ALA A 130 5.14 7.56 -3.95
C ALA A 130 4.08 8.56 -4.42
N SER A 131 3.97 9.72 -3.76
CA SER A 131 3.00 10.76 -4.14
C SER A 131 3.23 11.26 -5.57
N LYS A 132 4.48 11.51 -5.97
CA LYS A 132 4.81 11.95 -7.33
C LYS A 132 4.50 10.88 -8.39
N LEU A 133 4.65 9.59 -8.07
CA LEU A 133 4.27 8.50 -8.96
C LEU A 133 2.76 8.40 -9.14
N LEU A 134 1.99 8.58 -8.05
CA LEU A 134 0.52 8.59 -8.11
C LEU A 134 0.00 9.78 -8.94
N GLU A 135 0.62 10.96 -8.84
CA GLU A 135 0.30 12.11 -9.70
C GLU A 135 0.56 11.81 -11.18
N LYS A 136 1.71 11.21 -11.50
CA LYS A 136 2.04 10.81 -12.88
C LYS A 136 1.08 9.75 -13.42
N LEU A 137 0.64 8.82 -12.58
CA LEU A 137 -0.26 7.74 -12.98
C LEU A 137 -1.60 8.27 -13.51
N LYS A 138 -2.07 9.41 -13.01
CA LYS A 138 -3.27 10.10 -13.54
C LYS A 138 -3.11 10.56 -14.99
N GLN A 139 -1.87 10.78 -15.43
CA GLN A 139 -1.53 11.25 -16.78
C GLN A 139 -1.20 10.07 -17.72
N LYS A 140 -0.61 8.99 -17.19
CA LYS A 140 -0.19 7.81 -17.96
C LYS A 140 -0.46 6.51 -17.18
N PRO A 141 -1.59 5.84 -17.41
CA PRO A 141 -2.02 4.70 -16.59
C PRO A 141 -1.30 3.37 -16.91
N GLU A 142 -0.61 3.27 -18.05
CA GLU A 142 -0.06 1.99 -18.51
C GLU A 142 1.38 1.74 -18.05
N ASN A 143 1.64 0.52 -17.59
CA ASN A 143 2.94 -0.02 -17.20
C ASN A 143 3.75 0.78 -16.15
N CYS A 144 3.09 1.60 -15.33
CA CYS A 144 3.77 2.33 -14.26
C CYS A 144 3.74 1.55 -12.94
N SER A 145 4.88 1.51 -12.24
CA SER A 145 4.92 1.05 -10.86
C SER A 145 4.51 2.16 -9.90
N TYR A 146 3.73 1.80 -8.89
CA TYR A 146 3.23 2.73 -7.89
C TYR A 146 2.92 2.00 -6.58
N THR A 147 2.70 2.78 -5.53
CA THR A 147 2.18 2.28 -4.26
C THR A 147 1.31 3.36 -3.62
N GLU A 148 0.21 2.96 -3.02
CA GLU A 148 -0.70 3.84 -2.28
C GLU A 148 -0.42 3.85 -0.77
N ILE A 149 0.69 3.23 -0.32
CA ILE A 149 1.09 3.23 1.09
C ILE A 149 1.29 4.66 1.62
N SER A 150 1.75 5.60 0.78
CA SER A 150 1.84 7.01 1.18
C SER A 150 0.48 7.62 1.52
N CYS A 151 -0.58 7.26 0.79
CA CYS A 151 -1.94 7.69 1.09
C CYS A 151 -2.38 7.16 2.47
N LEU A 152 -2.11 5.89 2.75
CA LEU A 152 -2.40 5.28 4.07
C LEU A 152 -1.65 6.01 5.19
N ILE A 153 -0.35 6.25 5.04
CA ILE A 153 0.46 6.94 6.05
C ILE A 153 -0.08 8.34 6.32
N SER A 154 -0.33 9.14 5.28
CA SER A 154 -0.89 10.48 5.44
C SER A 154 -2.26 10.47 6.12
N GLN A 155 -3.11 9.48 5.82
CA GLN A 155 -4.38 9.36 6.52
C GLN A 155 -4.21 9.01 8.01
N LEU A 156 -3.28 8.10 8.34
CA LEU A 156 -3.01 7.75 9.74
C LEU A 156 -2.43 8.93 10.51
N GLU A 157 -1.59 9.77 9.88
CA GLU A 157 -1.08 11.01 10.47
C GLU A 157 -2.19 12.02 10.74
N LEU A 158 -3.10 12.23 9.78
CA LEU A 158 -4.27 13.10 9.96
C LEU A 158 -5.19 12.60 11.08
N CYS A 159 -5.48 11.30 11.10
CA CYS A 159 -6.28 10.69 12.18
C CYS A 159 -5.61 10.82 13.55
N ARG A 160 -4.27 10.83 13.61
CA ARG A 160 -3.53 11.05 14.85
C ARG A 160 -3.70 12.48 15.37
N GLU A 161 -3.84 13.47 14.49
CA GLU A 161 -4.03 14.87 14.89
C GLU A 161 -5.36 15.11 15.63
N CYS A 162 -6.43 14.40 15.23
CA CYS A 162 -7.73 14.46 15.90
C CYS A 162 -7.94 13.33 16.93
N GLY A 163 -6.88 12.61 17.33
CA GLY A 163 -6.95 11.58 18.37
C GLY A 163 -7.81 10.36 18.02
N PHE A 164 -8.18 10.17 16.75
CA PHE A 164 -9.16 9.16 16.30
C PHE A 164 -10.57 9.36 16.86
N GLU A 165 -10.96 10.57 17.26
CA GLU A 165 -12.26 10.86 17.90
C GLU A 165 -13.33 11.41 16.93
N GLU A 166 -12.93 11.86 15.74
CA GLU A 166 -13.85 12.42 14.74
C GLU A 166 -14.47 11.35 13.81
N ASP A 167 -15.47 11.74 13.00
CA ASP A 167 -16.00 10.91 11.91
C ASP A 167 -14.90 10.59 10.88
N CYS A 168 -14.21 9.47 11.11
CA CYS A 168 -13.12 8.98 10.30
C CYS A 168 -13.58 8.67 8.86
N VAL A 169 -14.83 8.24 8.68
CA VAL A 169 -15.38 7.94 7.35
C VAL A 169 -15.60 9.23 6.57
N GLY A 170 -16.05 10.31 7.21
CA GLY A 170 -16.14 11.66 6.63
C GLY A 170 -14.77 12.20 6.24
N CYS A 171 -13.82 12.19 7.18
CA CYS A 171 -12.44 12.65 6.98
C CYS A 171 -11.79 11.95 5.77
N SER A 172 -11.77 10.61 5.77
CA SER A 172 -11.15 9.81 4.71
C SER A 172 -11.72 10.01 3.30
N ARG A 173 -12.95 10.50 3.15
CA ARG A 173 -13.52 10.79 1.81
C ARG A 173 -12.91 12.02 1.18
N ASN A 174 -12.53 12.99 2.01
CA ASN A 174 -12.04 14.29 1.55
C ASN A 174 -10.53 14.27 1.29
N THR A 175 -9.81 13.36 1.93
CA THR A 175 -8.35 13.36 2.00
C THR A 175 -7.69 12.23 1.19
N LEU A 176 -8.32 11.06 1.09
CA LEU A 176 -7.73 9.90 0.40
C LEU A 176 -8.14 9.79 -1.07
N SER A 177 -7.15 9.95 -1.95
CA SER A 177 -7.26 9.64 -3.38
C SER A 177 -6.57 8.29 -3.64
N VAL A 178 -7.36 7.21 -3.68
CA VAL A 178 -6.90 5.86 -4.07
C VAL A 178 -7.59 5.43 -5.37
N LEU A 179 -6.89 4.68 -6.20
CA LEU A 179 -7.17 4.42 -7.60
C LEU A 179 -8.40 3.55 -7.83
N PHE A 180 -8.68 2.63 -6.91
CA PHE A 180 -9.76 1.65 -7.07
C PHE A 180 -11.02 2.00 -6.26
N ARG A 181 -11.12 3.23 -5.72
CA ARG A 181 -12.32 3.71 -5.01
C ARG A 181 -13.35 4.30 -5.96
#